data_AF-M1B102-F1
#
_entry.id   AF-M1B102-F1
#
_cell.length_a   1.000
_cell.length_b   1.000
_cell.length_c   1.000
_cell.angle_alpha   90.00
_cell.angle_beta   90.00
_cell.angle_gamma   90.00
#
_symmetry.space_group_name_H-M   'P 1'
#
loop_
_entity.id
_entity.type
_entity.pdbx_description
1 polymer ?
#
loop_
_entity_poly.entity_id
_entity_poly.type
_entity_poly.pdbx_seq_one_letter_code
_entity_poly.pdbx_strand_id
1 'polypeptide(L)'
;MEGGKFDVYLGFFELQIVAKQVLTVAKAVEDKLDEEIHALDRLDLDDLEVLRERRLQQMKKMAEKRNRWISLGHGEYSEIQAEKDFFSVVKASDRVVCHFYRENWPCKVNLVSSNSTKS
;
A
#
# COMPACT_ATOMS: atom_id res chain seq x y z
N MET A 1 -39.85 7.83 69.34
CA MET A 1 -39.53 8.67 68.17
C MET A 1 -38.12 8.34 67.63
N GLU A 2 -37.71 7.08 67.57
CA GLU A 2 -36.33 6.71 67.16
C GLU A 2 -36.25 5.92 65.84
N GLY A 3 -37.34 5.26 65.40
CA GLY A 3 -37.36 4.47 64.17
C GLY A 3 -37.11 5.27 62.88
N GLY A 4 -37.71 6.46 62.75
CA GLY A 4 -37.55 7.29 61.54
C GLY A 4 -36.16 7.87 61.34
N LYS A 5 -35.32 7.93 62.40
CA LYS A 5 -33.93 8.38 62.27
C LYS A 5 -33.08 7.27 61.65
N PHE A 6 -33.30 6.01 62.05
CA PHE A 6 -32.58 4.85 61.53
C PHE A 6 -32.85 4.63 60.03
N ASP A 7 -34.11 4.76 59.59
CA ASP A 7 -34.47 4.63 58.17
C ASP A 7 -33.85 5.73 57.28
N VAL A 8 -33.73 6.97 57.79
CA VAL A 8 -33.07 8.07 57.07
C VAL A 8 -31.56 7.83 56.95
N TYR A 9 -30.90 7.34 58.00
CA TYR A 9 -29.48 6.98 57.94
C TYR A 9 -29.23 5.78 57.01
N LEU A 10 -30.11 4.78 57.03
CA LEU A 10 -30.03 3.62 56.16
C LEU A 10 -30.20 4.02 54.69
N GLY A 11 -31.19 4.86 54.38
CA GLY A 11 -31.39 5.39 53.03
C GLY A 11 -30.23 6.27 52.54
N PHE A 12 -29.63 7.07 53.43
CA PHE A 12 -28.42 7.83 53.10
C PHE A 12 -27.23 6.91 52.79
N PHE A 13 -27.08 5.82 53.55
CA PHE A 13 -26.02 4.84 53.34
C PHE A 13 -26.19 4.08 52.02
N GLU A 14 -27.40 3.65 51.67
CA GLU A 14 -27.69 2.99 50.39
C GLU A 14 -27.42 3.93 49.20
N LEU A 15 -27.83 5.19 49.27
CA LEU A 15 -27.55 6.18 48.23
C LEU A 15 -26.03 6.38 48.04
N GLN A 16 -25.26 6.38 49.13
CA GLN A 16 -23.81 6.50 49.08
C GLN A 16 -23.14 5.28 48.43
N ILE A 17 -23.68 4.07 48.64
CA ILE A 17 -23.18 2.84 48.00
C ILE A 17 -23.46 2.86 46.50
N VAL A 18 -24.69 3.20 46.10
CA VAL A 18 -25.08 3.28 44.69
C VAL A 18 -24.24 4.32 43.95
N ALA A 19 -24.04 5.50 44.55
CA ALA A 19 -23.19 6.54 43.96
C ALA A 19 -21.75 6.06 43.73
N LYS A 20 -21.17 5.30 44.66
CA LYS A 20 -19.83 4.71 44.51
C LYS A 20 -19.80 3.65 43.41
N GLN A 21 -20.82 2.80 43.32
CA GLN A 21 -20.89 1.77 42.28
C GLN A 21 -21.01 2.39 40.88
N VAL A 22 -21.88 3.39 40.71
CA VAL A 22 -22.02 4.13 39.45
C VAL A 22 -20.70 4.79 39.07
N LEU A 23 -20.00 5.40 40.02
CA LEU A 23 -18.69 6.01 39.77
C LEU A 23 -17.64 4.98 39.33
N THR A 24 -17.63 3.79 39.94
CA THR A 24 -16.70 2.72 39.53
C THR A 24 -17.00 2.20 38.13
N VAL A 25 -18.28 2.03 37.79
CA VAL A 25 -18.69 1.60 36.44
C VAL A 25 -18.35 2.67 35.41
N ALA A 26 -18.60 3.94 35.71
CA ALA A 26 -18.26 5.05 34.82
C ALA A 26 -16.75 5.11 34.54
N LYS A 27 -15.92 4.95 35.57
CA LYS A 27 -14.46 4.88 35.42
C LYS A 27 -14.00 3.70 34.57
N ALA A 28 -14.56 2.50 34.81
CA ALA A 28 -14.21 1.33 34.01
C ALA A 28 -14.60 1.48 32.52
N VAL A 29 -15.66 2.24 32.23
CA VAL A 29 -16.06 2.57 30.85
C VAL A 29 -15.14 3.64 30.25
N GLU A 30 -14.75 4.67 31.00
CA GLU A 30 -13.74 5.65 30.57
C GLU A 30 -12.39 4.98 30.28
N ASP A 31 -11.88 4.17 31.21
CA ASP A 31 -10.60 3.47 31.05
C ASP A 31 -10.59 2.61 29.78
N LYS A 32 -11.69 1.91 29.49
CA LYS A 32 -11.84 1.13 28.26
C LYS A 32 -11.88 2.01 27.01
N LEU A 33 -12.57 3.15 27.06
CA LEU A 33 -12.64 4.08 25.95
C LEU A 33 -11.26 4.72 25.67
N ASP A 34 -10.50 5.06 26.72
CA ASP A 34 -9.13 5.56 26.62
C ASP A 34 -8.19 4.51 26.01
N GLU A 35 -8.34 3.24 26.36
CA GLU A 35 -7.60 2.14 25.73
C GLU A 35 -7.92 2.01 24.23
N GLU A 36 -9.19 2.09 23.84
CA GLU A 36 -9.63 2.04 22.44
C GLU A 36 -9.10 3.25 21.64
N ILE A 37 -9.15 4.46 22.21
CA ILE A 37 -8.58 5.68 21.61
C ILE A 37 -7.06 5.53 21.42
N HIS A 38 -6.36 5.09 22.46
CA HIS A 38 -4.91 4.85 22.39
C HIS A 38 -4.52 3.76 21.39
N ALA A 39 -5.37 2.74 21.22
CA ALA A 39 -5.14 1.70 20.23
C ALA A 39 -5.28 2.24 18.80
N LEU A 40 -6.27 3.11 18.54
CA LEU A 40 -6.46 3.77 17.24
C LEU A 40 -5.31 4.72 16.90
N ASP A 41 -4.85 5.55 17.85
CA ASP A 41 -3.73 6.48 17.62
C ASP A 41 -2.41 5.77 17.29
N ARG A 42 -2.20 4.58 17.86
CA ARG A 42 -1.02 3.75 17.56
C ARG A 42 -1.10 3.05 16.20
N LEU A 43 -2.29 2.86 15.65
CA LEU A 43 -2.48 1.99 14.48
C LEU A 43 -2.33 2.68 13.13
N ASP A 44 -2.19 4.01 13.05
CA ASP A 44 -2.38 4.69 11.76
C ASP A 44 -1.19 5.51 11.25
N LEU A 45 -0.28 6.04 12.06
CA LEU A 45 0.76 6.93 11.51
C LEU A 45 1.96 6.18 10.93
N ASP A 46 2.50 5.22 11.68
CA ASP A 46 3.71 4.51 11.27
C ASP A 46 3.44 3.57 10.08
N ASP A 47 2.31 2.86 10.10
CA ASP A 47 1.93 1.94 9.02
C ASP A 47 1.60 2.69 7.71
N LEU A 48 0.97 3.87 7.80
CA LEU A 48 0.71 4.71 6.63
C LEU A 48 2.02 5.28 6.06
N GLU A 49 2.97 5.69 6.89
CA GLU A 49 4.25 6.20 6.41
C GLU A 49 5.09 5.08 5.77
N VAL A 50 5.12 3.89 6.36
CA VAL A 50 5.76 2.71 5.76
C VAL A 50 5.11 2.35 4.40
N LEU A 51 3.78 2.39 4.31
CA LEU A 51 3.07 2.14 3.05
C LEU A 51 3.40 3.20 2.00
N ARG A 52 3.47 4.47 2.41
CA ARG A 52 3.83 5.60 1.55
C ARG A 52 5.25 5.42 1.01
N GLU A 53 6.20 5.12 1.89
CA GLU A 53 7.60 4.93 1.50
C GLU A 53 7.73 3.75 0.52
N ARG A 54 7.06 2.63 0.80
CA ARG A 54 7.05 1.46 -0.09
C ARG A 54 6.52 1.80 -1.49
N ARG A 55 5.42 2.54 -1.58
CA ARG A 55 4.87 3.00 -2.88
C ARG A 55 5.83 3.93 -3.60
N LEU A 56 6.43 4.89 -2.89
CA LEU A 56 7.40 5.83 -3.46
C LEU A 56 8.62 5.08 -4.04
N GLN A 57 9.16 4.12 -3.29
CA GLN A 57 10.29 3.30 -3.75
C GLN A 57 9.92 2.46 -4.97
N GLN A 58 8.71 1.88 -5.00
CA GLN A 58 8.22 1.15 -6.18
C GLN A 58 8.11 2.05 -7.40
N MET A 59 7.54 3.25 -7.25
CA MET A 59 7.43 4.22 -8.34
C MET A 59 8.79 4.68 -8.87
N LYS A 60 9.75 4.96 -7.97
CA LYS A 60 11.14 5.31 -8.35
C LYS A 60 11.79 4.20 -9.16
N LYS A 61 11.72 2.95 -8.68
CA LYS A 61 12.25 1.78 -9.40
C LYS A 61 11.60 1.61 -10.78
N MET A 62 10.30 1.82 -10.90
CA MET A 62 9.60 1.75 -12.19
C MET A 62 10.04 2.87 -13.15
N ALA A 63 10.23 4.10 -12.63
CA ALA A 63 10.70 5.23 -13.42
C ALA A 63 12.13 5.00 -13.93
N GLU A 64 13.04 4.54 -13.06
CA GLU A 64 14.41 4.17 -13.43
C GLU A 64 14.42 3.08 -14.51
N LYS A 65 13.60 2.03 -14.35
CA LYS A 65 13.48 0.97 -15.34
C LYS A 65 12.98 1.51 -16.69
N ARG A 66 11.99 2.40 -16.68
CA ARG A 66 11.46 3.05 -17.89
C ARG A 66 12.53 3.91 -18.56
N ASN A 67 13.26 4.72 -17.81
CA ASN A 67 14.34 5.55 -18.35
C ASN A 67 15.45 4.70 -18.97
N ARG A 68 15.81 3.58 -18.33
CA ARG A 68 16.76 2.62 -18.90
C ARG A 68 16.24 2.03 -20.22
N TRP A 69 14.98 1.64 -20.29
CA TRP A 69 14.38 1.16 -21.53
C TRP A 69 14.42 2.21 -22.64
N ILE A 70 14.07 3.47 -22.33
CA ILE A 70 14.18 4.57 -23.30
C ILE A 70 15.63 4.73 -23.78
N SER A 71 16.61 4.67 -22.87
CA SER A 71 18.04 4.77 -23.26
C SER A 71 18.55 3.60 -24.12
N LEU A 72 17.87 2.46 -24.06
CA LEU A 72 18.14 1.29 -24.89
C LEU A 72 17.38 1.33 -26.24
N GLY A 73 16.72 2.44 -26.56
CA GLY A 73 15.94 2.60 -27.80
C GLY A 73 14.56 1.95 -27.77
N HIS A 74 14.00 1.67 -26.58
CA HIS A 74 12.64 1.15 -26.51
C HIS A 74 11.60 2.19 -26.92
N GLY A 75 10.64 1.76 -27.73
CA GLY A 75 9.59 2.62 -28.28
C GLY A 75 9.84 3.02 -29.74
N GLU A 76 11.03 2.72 -30.28
CA GLU A 76 11.40 2.98 -31.67
C GLU A 76 11.55 1.68 -32.46
N TYR A 77 11.37 1.78 -33.78
CA TYR A 77 11.63 0.68 -34.72
C TYR A 77 13.05 0.81 -35.27
N SER A 78 13.85 -0.24 -35.14
CA SER A 78 15.21 -0.30 -35.68
C SER A 78 15.38 -1.55 -36.54
N GLU A 79 15.92 -1.37 -37.74
CA GLU A 79 16.22 -2.47 -38.65
C GLU A 79 17.64 -3.00 -38.36
N ILE A 80 17.75 -4.31 -38.18
CA ILE A 80 19.02 -4.98 -37.89
C ILE A 80 19.28 -6.01 -38.98
N GLN A 81 20.28 -5.77 -39.81
CA GLN A 81 20.62 -6.64 -40.94
C GLN A 81 21.68 -7.68 -40.57
N ALA A 82 22.52 -7.38 -39.57
CA ALA A 82 23.60 -8.27 -39.13
C ALA A 82 23.19 -9.09 -37.90
N GLU A 83 23.42 -10.40 -37.96
CA GLU A 83 23.12 -11.34 -36.86
C GLU A 83 23.87 -10.97 -35.56
N LYS A 84 25.11 -10.47 -35.67
CA LYS A 84 25.92 -10.04 -34.52
C LYS A 84 25.27 -8.89 -33.74
N ASP A 85 24.65 -7.95 -34.45
CA ASP A 85 24.01 -6.79 -33.85
C ASP A 85 22.68 -7.18 -33.21
N PHE A 86 21.97 -8.14 -33.81
CA PHE A 86 20.75 -8.73 -33.26
C PHE A 86 21.00 -9.32 -31.86
N PHE A 87 22.04 -10.15 -31.72
CA PHE A 87 22.39 -10.74 -30.42
C PHE A 87 22.82 -9.70 -29.39
N SER A 88 23.44 -8.60 -29.82
CA SER A 88 23.85 -7.52 -28.93
C SER A 88 22.63 -6.81 -28.32
N VAL A 89 21.61 -6.54 -29.14
CA VAL A 89 20.35 -5.91 -28.70
C VAL A 89 19.54 -6.82 -27.77
N VAL A 90 19.39 -8.10 -28.13
CA VAL A 90 18.63 -9.08 -27.32
C VAL A 90 19.30 -9.34 -25.96
N LYS A 91 20.64 -9.28 -25.89
CA LYS A 91 21.36 -9.39 -24.61
C LYS A 91 21.31 -8.13 -23.76
N ALA A 92 21.15 -6.96 -24.37
CA ALA A 92 21.10 -5.69 -23.66
C ALA A 92 19.73 -5.42 -23.00
N SER A 93 18.67 -6.09 -23.46
CA SER A 93 17.30 -5.86 -22.98
C SER A 93 16.53 -7.14 -22.70
N ASP A 94 15.84 -7.17 -21.55
CA ASP A 94 14.96 -8.29 -21.16
C ASP A 94 13.68 -8.39 -22.01
N ARG A 95 13.34 -7.35 -22.78
CA ARG A 95 12.06 -7.21 -23.48
C ARG A 95 12.27 -6.72 -24.91
N VAL A 96 12.39 -7.66 -25.83
CA VAL A 96 12.52 -7.36 -27.26
C VAL A 96 11.39 -8.07 -28.01
N VAL A 97 10.80 -7.38 -28.99
CA VAL A 97 9.89 -7.96 -29.96
C VAL A 97 10.63 -7.96 -31.29
N CYS A 98 10.82 -9.12 -31.91
CA CYS A 98 11.62 -9.26 -33.11
C CYS A 98 10.74 -9.47 -34.34
N HIS A 99 11.01 -8.69 -35.39
CA HIS A 99 10.53 -8.96 -36.73
C HIS A 99 11.56 -9.71 -37.55
N PHE A 100 11.20 -10.84 -38.15
CA PHE A 100 11.94 -11.38 -39.28
C PHE A 100 11.12 -11.21 -40.58
N TYR A 101 11.68 -10.51 -41.57
CA TYR A 101 11.13 -10.44 -42.93
C TYR A 101 12.18 -10.75 -44.01
N ARG A 102 11.71 -10.93 -45.24
CA ARG A 102 12.51 -10.96 -46.46
C ARG A 102 11.89 -9.98 -47.47
N GLU A 103 12.70 -9.38 -48.32
CA GLU A 103 12.24 -8.45 -49.36
C GLU A 103 11.50 -9.12 -50.54
N ASN A 104 11.39 -10.45 -50.55
CA ASN A 104 10.77 -11.19 -51.65
C ASN A 104 9.30 -11.53 -51.39
N TRP A 105 8.48 -11.46 -52.44
CA TRP A 105 7.06 -11.80 -52.38
C TRP A 105 6.81 -13.27 -51.99
N PRO A 106 5.76 -13.59 -51.20
CA PRO A 106 4.91 -12.65 -50.46
C PRO A 106 5.64 -12.16 -49.20
N CYS A 107 5.79 -10.84 -49.06
CA CYS A 107 6.40 -10.23 -47.88
C CYS A 107 5.52 -10.55 -46.67
N LYS A 108 6.01 -11.40 -45.76
CA LYS A 108 5.38 -11.62 -44.46
C LYS A 108 5.87 -10.56 -43.47
N VAL A 109 4.89 -9.83 -42.93
CA VAL A 109 4.92 -8.72 -41.95
C VAL A 109 5.66 -9.06 -40.65
N ASN A 110 5.94 -8.05 -39.79
CA ASN A 110 6.07 -8.09 -38.29
C ASN A 110 7.12 -7.26 -37.50
N LEU A 111 7.29 -5.93 -37.63
CA LEU A 111 7.70 -4.99 -36.57
C LEU A 111 8.69 -5.40 -35.42
N VAL A 112 9.80 -4.67 -35.26
CA VAL A 112 10.50 -4.54 -33.96
C VAL A 112 9.89 -3.35 -33.22
N SER A 113 8.96 -3.59 -32.31
CA SER A 113 8.55 -2.60 -31.31
C SER A 113 8.74 -3.23 -29.94
N SER A 114 9.81 -2.85 -29.24
CA SER A 114 10.13 -3.31 -27.89
C SER A 114 9.21 -2.66 -26.84
N ASN A 115 7.88 -2.80 -27.01
CA ASN A 115 6.90 -2.49 -25.97
C ASN A 115 6.31 -3.79 -25.43
N SER A 116 6.85 -4.24 -24.30
CA SER A 116 6.03 -4.95 -23.32
C SER A 116 5.83 -4.03 -22.14
N THR A 117 4.80 -3.19 -22.20
CA THR A 117 4.09 -2.73 -21.01
C THR A 117 2.89 -3.64 -20.83
N LYS A 118 3.04 -4.72 -20.05
CA LYS A 118 1.85 -5.39 -19.49
C LYS A 118 1.31 -4.46 -18.41
N SER A 119 0.11 -3.93 -18.68
CA SER A 119 -0.75 -3.31 -17.69
C SER A 119 -1.32 -4.34 -16.72
#